data_AF-A0A441TBM1-F1
#
_entry.id   AF-A0A441TBM1-F1
#
_cell.length_a   1.000
_cell.length_b   1.000
_cell.length_c   1.000
_cell.angle_alpha   90.00
_cell.angle_beta   90.00
_cell.angle_gamma   90.00
#
_symmetry.space_group_name_H-M   'P 1'
#
loop_
_entity.id
_entity.type
_entity.pdbx_description
1 polymer ?
#
loop_
_entity_poly.entity_id
_entity_poly.type
_entity_poly.pdbx_seq_one_letter_code
_entity_poly.pdbx_strand_id
1 'polypeptide(L)' 'ALRNEPGGKIAAHLLIPGFTYTGLTEGATEKPDGAWTGEQVIDFMLAALVRGDFYILCPDNEATRPMDEKR' A
#
# COMPACT_ATOMS: atom_id res chain seq x y z
N ALA A 1 12.71 -23.53 4.67
CA ALA A 1 12.65 -22.14 4.16
C ALA A 1 12.20 -21.24 5.28
N LEU A 2 12.90 -20.14 5.60
CA LEU A 2 12.78 -19.40 6.87
C LEU A 2 11.35 -18.96 7.28
N ARG A 3 10.44 -18.73 6.33
CA ARG A 3 9.02 -18.42 6.59
C ARG A 3 8.17 -19.61 7.03
N ASN A 4 8.52 -20.82 6.59
CA ASN A 4 7.69 -22.01 6.78
C ASN A 4 8.22 -22.90 7.92
N GLU A 5 9.25 -22.45 8.65
CA GLU A 5 9.79 -23.18 9.79
C GLU A 5 8.88 -23.05 11.01
N PRO A 6 8.71 -24.10 11.82
CA PRO A 6 8.02 -24.02 13.11
C PRO A 6 8.64 -22.92 13.99
N GLY A 7 7.81 -21.98 14.46
CA GLY A 7 8.28 -20.83 15.24
C GLY A 7 8.94 -19.71 14.41
N GLY A 8 8.84 -19.77 13.08
CA GLY A 8 9.30 -18.72 12.18
C GLY A 8 8.63 -17.38 12.47
N LYS A 9 9.43 -16.32 12.55
CA LYS A 9 8.97 -14.94 12.82
C LYS A 9 8.99 -14.04 11.58
N ILE A 10 9.21 -14.63 10.40
CA ILE A 10 9.26 -13.90 9.14
C ILE A 10 7.88 -13.95 8.51
N ALA A 11 7.39 -12.79 8.07
CA ALA A 11 6.19 -12.67 7.26
C ALA A 11 6.53 -12.02 5.92
N ALA A 12 5.67 -12.20 4.92
CA ALA A 12 5.74 -11.49 3.66
C ALA A 12 4.37 -10.89 3.38
N HIS A 13 4.36 -9.69 2.82
CA HIS A 13 3.17 -8.91 2.49
C HIS A 13 3.42 -8.21 1.15
N LEU A 14 2.36 -7.97 0.40
CA LEU A 14 2.38 -7.30 -0.90
C LEU A 14 1.65 -5.96 -0.77
N LEU A 15 2.42 -4.88 -0.83
CA LEU A 15 1.91 -3.51 -0.91
C LEU A 15 1.59 -3.16 -2.36
N ILE A 16 0.37 -2.69 -2.60
CA ILE A 16 -0.11 -2.23 -3.90
C ILE A 16 -0.61 -0.79 -3.68
N PRO A 17 0.26 0.21 -3.88
CA PRO A 17 -0.13 1.60 -3.70
C PRO A 17 -1.06 2.06 -4.82
N GLY A 18 -2.00 2.96 -4.48
CA GLY A 18 -2.75 3.74 -5.46
C GLY A 18 -1.88 4.86 -6.06
N PHE A 19 -2.49 5.82 -6.75
CA PHE A 19 -1.75 6.96 -7.28
C PHE A 19 -1.04 7.72 -6.15
N THR A 20 0.29 7.68 -6.13
CA THR A 20 1.09 8.23 -5.03
C THR A 20 2.12 9.23 -5.56
N TYR A 21 2.09 10.43 -5.02
CA TYR A 21 3.04 11.49 -5.31
C TYR A 21 4.26 11.36 -4.39
N THR A 22 5.43 11.14 -5.00
CA THR A 22 6.71 10.99 -4.30
C THR A 22 7.82 11.62 -5.13
N GLY A 23 9.07 11.52 -4.66
CA GLY A 23 10.25 11.88 -5.47
C GLY A 23 10.42 11.06 -6.76
N LEU A 24 9.67 9.98 -6.95
CA LEU A 24 9.63 9.19 -8.18
C LEU A 24 8.66 9.77 -9.23
N THR A 25 7.83 10.74 -8.86
CA THR A 25 6.84 11.33 -9.77
C THR A 25 7.51 12.41 -10.64
N GLU A 26 8.01 12.00 -11.81
CA GLU A 26 8.61 12.92 -12.78
C GLU A 26 7.57 13.85 -13.42
N GLY A 27 7.93 15.12 -13.63
CA GLY A 27 7.13 16.09 -14.38
C GLY A 27 6.02 16.79 -13.60
N ALA A 28 5.67 16.32 -12.39
CA ALA A 28 4.69 16.98 -11.53
C ALA A 28 5.38 17.91 -10.52
N THR A 29 5.13 19.21 -10.62
CA THR A 29 5.71 20.25 -9.74
C THR A 29 4.99 20.37 -8.41
N GLU A 30 3.76 19.89 -8.32
CA GLU A 30 2.92 19.88 -7.13
C GLU A 30 2.15 18.56 -7.02
N LYS A 31 1.69 18.24 -5.81
CA LYS A 31 0.93 17.01 -5.54
C LYS A 31 -0.48 17.14 -6.16
N PRO A 32 -0.90 16.24 -7.05
CA PRO A 32 -2.28 16.21 -7.52
C PRO A 32 -3.28 15.93 -6.38
N ASP A 33 -4.51 16.45 -6.49
CA ASP A 33 -5.55 16.26 -5.47
C ASP A 33 -5.87 14.77 -5.24
N GLY A 34 -5.95 13.99 -6.31
CA GLY A 34 -6.19 12.54 -6.26
C GLY A 34 -5.01 11.71 -5.75
N ALA A 35 -3.80 12.26 -5.69
CA ALA A 35 -2.63 11.48 -5.28
C ALA A 35 -2.49 11.39 -3.76
N TRP A 36 -2.12 10.22 -3.27
CA TRP A 36 -1.63 10.05 -1.90
C TRP A 36 -0.20 10.57 -1.75
N THR A 37 0.16 10.98 -0.55
CA THR A 37 1.57 11.15 -0.16
C THR A 37 2.18 9.79 0.20
N GLY A 38 3.51 9.69 0.15
CA GLY A 38 4.20 8.49 0.62
C GLY A 38 3.90 8.18 2.10
N GLU A 39 3.73 9.21 2.94
CA GLU A 39 3.38 9.07 4.35
C GLU A 39 2.02 8.40 4.55
N GLN A 40 1.00 8.83 3.79
CA GLN A 40 -0.33 8.22 3.83
C GLN A 40 -0.31 6.73 3.43
N VAL A 41 0.49 6.37 2.43
CA VAL A 41 0.67 4.97 2.01
C VAL A 41 1.29 4.14 3.13
N ILE A 42 2.32 4.67 3.79
CA ILE A 42 3.00 3.97 4.88
C ILE A 42 2.10 3.82 6.11
N ASP A 43 1.35 4.85 6.50
CA ASP A 43 0.41 4.77 7.62
C ASP A 43 -0.64 3.68 7.40
N PHE A 44 -1.18 3.60 6.17
CA PHE A 44 -2.11 2.54 5.81
C PHE A 44 -1.46 1.16 5.83
N MET A 45 -0.25 1.04 5.27
CA MET A 45 0.51 -0.21 5.26
C MET A 45 0.79 -0.70 6.67
N LEU A 46 1.26 0.16 7.58
CA LEU A 46 1.58 -0.22 8.96
C LEU A 46 0.35 -0.76 9.69
N ALA A 47 -0.81 -0.12 9.51
CA ALA A 47 -2.06 -0.61 10.08
C ALA A 47 -2.46 -1.98 9.50
N ALA A 48 -2.21 -2.24 8.22
CA ALA A 48 -2.49 -3.53 7.57
C ALA A 48 -1.53 -4.64 7.99
N LEU A 49 -0.25 -4.32 8.19
CA LEU A 49 0.75 -5.25 8.74
C LEU A 49 0.36 -5.73 10.14
N VAL A 50 -0.16 -4.84 10.99
CA VAL A 50 -0.66 -5.21 12.34
C VAL A 50 -1.85 -6.18 12.25
N ARG A 51 -2.71 -6.05 11.24
CA ARG A 51 -3.82 -6.98 10.99
C ARG A 51 -3.38 -8.31 10.37
N GLY A 52 -2.15 -8.37 9.84
CA GLY A 52 -1.63 -9.55 9.14
C GLY A 52 -2.08 -9.67 7.69
N ASP A 53 -2.54 -8.57 7.07
CA ASP A 53 -3.07 -8.59 5.70
C ASP A 53 -1.96 -8.89 4.68
N PHE A 54 -2.07 -9.98 3.90
CA PHE A 54 -1.09 -10.27 2.85
C PHE A 54 -1.18 -9.27 1.69
N TYR A 55 -2.40 -8.97 1.23
CA TYR A 55 -2.65 -8.00 0.16
C TYR A 55 -3.02 -6.65 0.79
N ILE A 56 -2.17 -5.64 0.58
CA ILE A 56 -2.37 -4.29 1.09
C ILE A 56 -2.66 -3.39 -0.12
N LEU A 57 -3.94 -3.35 -0.52
CA LEU A 57 -4.43 -2.47 -1.58
C LEU A 57 -4.76 -1.12 -0.96
N CYS A 58 -3.94 -0.12 -1.25
CA CYS A 58 -4.24 1.25 -0.86
C CYS A 58 -5.40 1.76 -1.73
N PRO A 59 -6.44 2.36 -1.12
CA PRO A 59 -7.56 2.90 -1.89
C PRO A 59 -7.10 4.04 -2.78
N ASP A 60 -7.63 4.11 -3.99
CA ASP A 60 -7.50 5.28 -4.85
C ASP A 60 -8.48 6.38 -4.38
N ASN A 61 -8.08 7.65 -4.39
CA ASN A 61 -9.01 8.76 -4.09
C ASN A 61 -10.06 8.95 -5.20
N GLU A 62 -9.91 8.29 -6.36
CA GLU A 62 -10.90 8.29 -7.45
C GLU A 62 -11.78 7.03 -7.52
N ALA A 63 -11.36 5.89 -6.92
CA ALA A 63 -12.08 4.62 -7.01
C ALA A 63 -12.71 4.23 -5.67
N THR A 64 -13.96 3.78 -5.69
CA THR A 64 -14.59 3.23 -4.48
C THR A 64 -13.99 1.85 -4.15
N ARG A 65 -13.81 1.53 -2.87
CA ARG A 65 -13.23 0.27 -2.36
C ARG A 65 -13.73 -1.04 -3.04
N PRO A 66 -15.01 -1.17 -3.44
CA PRO A 66 -15.49 -2.35 -4.20
C PRO A 66 -14.88 -2.51 -5.60
N MET A 67 -14.35 -1.44 -6.20
CA MET A 67 -13.66 -1.48 -7.49
C MET A 67 -12.20 -1.92 -7.33
N ASP A 68 -11.53 -1.52 -6.24
CA ASP A 68 -10.14 -1.90 -5.99
C ASP A 68 -9.99 -3.38 -5.62
N GLU A 69 -10.94 -3.96 -4.87
CA GLU A 69 -10.91 -5.38 -4.47
C GLU A 69 -11.12 -6.38 -5.63
N LYS A 70 -11.45 -5.90 -6.84
CA LYS A 70 -11.66 -6.75 -8.03
C LYS A 70 -10.41 -6.88 -8.93
N ARG A 71 -9.32 -6.19 -8.63
CA ARG A 71 -8.08 -6.18 -9.44
C ARG A 71 -7.04 -7.20 -8.98
#